data_AF-A0A960KTZ2-F1
#
_entry.id   AF-A0A960KTZ2-F1
#
_cell.length_a   1.000
_cell.length_b   1.000
_cell.length_c   1.000
_cell.angle_alpha   90.00
_cell.angle_beta   90.00
_cell.angle_gamma   90.00
#
_symmetry.space_group_name_H-M   'P 1'
#
loop_
_entity.id
_entity.type
_entity.pdbx_description
1 polymer ?
#
loop_
_entity_poly.entity_id
_entity_poly.type
_entity_poly.pdbx_seq_one_letter_code
_entity_poly.pdbx_strand_id
1 'polypeptide(L)'
;MDKVQLLDRDEILNLVKQGTPVSNSVIGHVDLSGSNLRGGQFMGCTFDGTNLEGADLKGANLSGADMRTANLRYANIFHCTVYKTAFPEEFTPDEILLSLKEGTRLRPNPMLNLFRHYFKI
;
A
#
# COMPACT_ATOMS: atom_id res chain seq x y z
N MET A 1 15.63 -21.46 -2.32
CA MET A 1 16.28 -20.15 -2.16
C MET A 1 15.53 -19.23 -3.12
N ASP A 2 14.43 -18.65 -2.64
CA ASP A 2 13.60 -17.78 -3.47
C ASP A 2 14.44 -16.54 -3.76
N LYS A 3 14.86 -16.39 -5.03
CA LYS A 3 15.57 -15.20 -5.48
C LYS A 3 14.70 -14.01 -5.12
N VAL A 4 15.28 -13.01 -4.47
CA VAL A 4 14.70 -11.67 -4.39
C VAL A 4 14.44 -11.22 -5.83
N GLN A 5 13.19 -11.30 -6.27
CA GLN A 5 12.80 -10.94 -7.62
C GLN A 5 12.69 -9.42 -7.65
N LEU A 6 13.71 -8.78 -8.23
CA LEU A 6 13.64 -7.38 -8.63
C LEU A 6 12.72 -7.33 -9.85
N LEU A 7 11.47 -6.90 -9.63
CA LEU A 7 10.50 -6.73 -10.70
C LEU A 7 10.59 -5.32 -11.26
N ASP A 8 10.61 -5.20 -12.59
CA ASP A 8 10.51 -3.89 -13.23
C ASP A 8 9.05 -3.40 -13.34
N ARG A 9 8.86 -2.17 -13.84
CA ARG A 9 7.53 -1.56 -13.99
C ARG A 9 6.60 -2.42 -14.84
N ASP A 10 7.05 -2.88 -16.00
CA ASP A 10 6.20 -3.55 -16.97
C ASP A 10 5.83 -4.96 -16.51
N GLU A 11 6.77 -5.66 -15.87
CA GLU A 11 6.51 -6.94 -15.21
C GLU A 11 5.42 -6.81 -14.14
N ILE A 12 5.50 -5.80 -13.26
CA ILE A 12 4.49 -5.57 -12.21
C ILE A 12 3.12 -5.32 -12.83
N LEU A 13 3.03 -4.44 -13.83
CA LEU A 13 1.76 -4.11 -14.48
C LEU A 13 1.15 -5.32 -15.19
N ASN A 14 1.98 -6.15 -15.83
CA ASN A 14 1.51 -7.38 -16.47
C ASN A 14 1.02 -8.41 -15.46
N LEU A 15 1.71 -8.58 -14.33
CA LEU A 15 1.29 -9.49 -13.25
C LEU A 15 -0.06 -9.06 -12.66
N VAL A 16 -0.23 -7.76 -12.38
CA VAL A 16 -1.52 -7.22 -11.91
C VAL A 16 -2.63 -7.46 -12.94
N LYS A 17 -2.36 -7.18 -14.22
CA LYS A 17 -3.34 -7.38 -15.30
C LYS A 17 -3.77 -8.84 -15.43
N GLN A 18 -2.87 -9.79 -15.17
CA GLN A 18 -3.15 -11.23 -15.19
C GLN A 18 -3.81 -11.73 -13.90
N GLY A 19 -3.88 -10.89 -12.85
CA GLY A 19 -4.31 -11.30 -11.52
C GLY A 19 -3.30 -12.22 -10.82
N THR A 20 -2.06 -12.24 -11.29
CA THR A 20 -0.99 -13.08 -10.75
C THR A 20 -0.48 -12.47 -9.44
N PRO A 21 -0.47 -13.23 -8.32
CA PRO A 21 0.04 -12.71 -7.07
C PRO A 21 1.53 -12.39 -7.11
N VAL A 22 1.87 -11.19 -6.65
CA VAL A 22 3.24 -10.76 -6.35
C VAL A 22 3.38 -10.85 -4.85
N SER A 23 4.10 -11.84 -4.34
CA SER A 23 4.20 -12.05 -2.90
C SER A 23 5.65 -12.13 -2.46
N ASN A 24 5.95 -11.57 -1.29
CA ASN A 24 7.28 -11.59 -0.67
C ASN A 24 8.42 -11.08 -1.58
N SER A 25 8.12 -10.18 -2.51
CA SER A 25 9.09 -9.61 -3.47
C SER A 25 9.52 -8.21 -3.05
N VAL A 26 10.70 -7.80 -3.51
CA VAL A 26 11.19 -6.42 -3.33
C VAL A 26 10.89 -5.65 -4.62
N ILE A 27 9.99 -4.68 -4.52
CA ILE A 27 9.67 -3.70 -5.55
C ILE A 27 10.43 -2.43 -5.15
N GLY A 28 11.67 -2.32 -5.60
CA GLY A 28 12.59 -1.27 -5.17
C GLY A 28 12.87 -0.27 -6.29
N HIS A 29 12.79 1.03 -5.99
CA HIS A 29 13.14 2.13 -6.89
C HIS A 29 12.41 2.09 -8.25
N VAL A 30 11.19 1.55 -8.28
CA VAL A 30 10.35 1.54 -9.49
C VAL A 30 9.46 2.77 -9.49
N ASP A 31 9.32 3.42 -10.65
CA ASP A 31 8.28 4.41 -10.84
C ASP A 31 6.98 3.74 -11.28
N LEU A 32 5.98 3.72 -10.40
CA LEU A 32 4.62 3.24 -10.62
C LEU A 32 3.60 4.39 -10.53
N SER A 33 4.04 5.65 -10.60
CA SER A 33 3.14 6.81 -10.53
C SER A 33 2.02 6.73 -11.57
N GLY A 34 0.81 7.11 -11.15
CA GLY A 34 -0.42 7.08 -11.95
C GLY A 34 -0.85 5.70 -12.45
N SER A 35 -0.21 4.62 -12.01
CA SER A 35 -0.46 3.28 -12.55
C SER A 35 -1.78 2.70 -12.05
N ASN A 36 -2.43 1.89 -12.90
CA ASN A 36 -3.58 1.09 -12.50
C ASN A 36 -3.12 -0.22 -11.85
N LEU A 37 -3.18 -0.28 -10.53
CA LEU A 37 -2.80 -1.42 -9.70
C LEU A 37 -4.00 -2.05 -8.97
N ARG A 38 -5.22 -1.79 -9.48
CA ARG A 38 -6.49 -2.24 -8.88
C ARG A 38 -6.51 -3.74 -8.66
N GLY A 39 -6.93 -4.16 -7.46
CA GLY A 39 -7.01 -5.58 -7.09
C GLY A 39 -5.68 -6.31 -7.03
N GLY A 40 -4.55 -5.61 -7.17
CA GLY A 40 -3.22 -6.18 -7.14
C GLY A 40 -2.97 -6.94 -5.83
N GLN A 41 -2.27 -8.06 -5.93
CA GLN A 41 -1.96 -8.92 -4.79
C GLN A 41 -0.48 -8.75 -4.47
N PHE A 42 -0.17 -8.01 -3.40
CA PHE A 42 1.19 -7.57 -3.01
C PHE A 42 1.55 -8.01 -1.58
N MET A 43 1.08 -9.20 -1.18
CA MET A 43 1.22 -9.67 0.20
C MET A 43 2.70 -9.87 0.57
N GLY A 44 3.12 -9.26 1.68
CA GLY A 44 4.51 -9.36 2.17
C GLY A 44 5.55 -8.67 1.29
N CYS A 45 5.14 -7.90 0.27
CA CYS A 45 6.07 -7.17 -0.58
C CYS A 45 6.74 -6.00 0.15
N THR A 46 7.98 -5.70 -0.22
CA THR A 46 8.67 -4.48 0.22
C THR A 46 8.70 -3.48 -0.93
N PHE A 47 8.13 -2.30 -0.72
CA PHE A 47 8.09 -1.18 -1.67
C PHE A 47 9.19 -0.17 -1.31
N ASP A 48 10.45 -0.54 -1.56
CA ASP A 48 11.60 0.27 -1.13
C ASP A 48 11.85 1.44 -2.08
N GLY A 49 11.56 2.68 -1.67
CA GLY A 49 11.77 3.87 -2.49
C GLY A 49 10.93 3.90 -3.78
N THR A 50 9.86 3.09 -3.84
CA THR A 50 8.99 3.00 -5.01
C THR A 50 8.04 4.19 -5.06
N ASN A 51 7.89 4.78 -6.25
CA ASN A 51 6.97 5.90 -6.46
C ASN A 51 5.58 5.39 -6.81
N LEU A 52 4.61 5.55 -5.91
CA LEU A 52 3.19 5.21 -6.11
C LEU A 52 2.31 6.46 -6.16
N GLU A 53 2.89 7.63 -6.43
CA GLU A 53 2.13 8.88 -6.46
C GLU A 53 0.98 8.81 -7.47
N GLY A 54 -0.25 9.07 -7.01
CA GLY A 54 -1.45 9.01 -7.84
C GLY A 54 -1.82 7.61 -8.35
N ALA A 55 -1.14 6.56 -7.92
CA ALA A 55 -1.44 5.20 -8.36
C ALA A 55 -2.81 4.72 -7.84
N ASP A 56 -3.52 3.92 -8.63
CA ASP A 56 -4.80 3.35 -8.23
C ASP A 56 -4.63 1.93 -7.71
N LEU A 57 -4.61 1.78 -6.39
CA LEU A 57 -4.48 0.51 -5.68
C LEU A 57 -5.85 -0.04 -5.23
N LYS A 58 -6.98 0.51 -5.68
CA LYS A 58 -8.30 0.16 -5.13
C LYS A 58 -8.52 -1.35 -5.07
N GLY A 59 -8.87 -1.86 -3.89
CA GLY A 59 -9.11 -3.28 -3.64
C GLY A 59 -7.86 -4.17 -3.59
N ALA A 60 -6.66 -3.60 -3.63
CA ALA A 60 -5.41 -4.36 -3.56
C ALA A 60 -5.22 -5.02 -2.19
N ASN A 61 -4.49 -6.13 -2.18
CA ASN A 61 -4.08 -6.81 -0.96
C ASN A 61 -2.63 -6.47 -0.63
N LEU A 62 -2.44 -5.61 0.36
CA LEU A 62 -1.14 -5.13 0.84
C LEU A 62 -0.78 -5.78 2.19
N SER A 63 -1.42 -6.89 2.56
CA SER A 63 -1.23 -7.51 3.87
C SER A 63 0.24 -7.86 4.11
N GLY A 64 0.81 -7.37 5.21
CA GLY A 64 2.21 -7.55 5.58
C GLY A 64 3.21 -6.81 4.69
N ALA A 65 2.76 -5.97 3.76
CA ALA A 65 3.65 -5.19 2.92
C ALA A 65 4.38 -4.10 3.72
N ASP A 66 5.63 -3.84 3.37
CA ASP A 66 6.40 -2.73 3.90
C ASP A 66 6.47 -1.61 2.85
N MET A 67 5.83 -0.48 3.15
CA MET A 67 5.74 0.69 2.28
C MET A 67 6.37 1.92 2.93
N ARG A 68 7.17 1.76 4.01
CA ARG A 68 7.67 2.90 4.80
C ARG A 68 8.46 3.94 4.00
N THR A 69 9.11 3.52 2.92
CA THR A 69 9.92 4.40 2.05
C THR A 69 9.25 4.68 0.70
N ALA A 70 8.01 4.20 0.48
CA ALA A 70 7.27 4.44 -0.75
C ALA A 70 6.62 5.83 -0.76
N ASN A 71 6.55 6.48 -1.93
CA ASN A 71 5.75 7.70 -2.11
C ASN A 71 4.29 7.33 -2.39
N LEU A 72 3.39 7.57 -1.43
CA LEU A 72 1.95 7.28 -1.53
C LEU A 72 1.08 8.53 -1.71
N ARG A 73 1.67 9.68 -2.04
CA ARG A 73 0.89 10.92 -2.24
C ARG A 73 -0.19 10.70 -3.29
N TYR A 74 -1.43 11.09 -2.99
CA TYR A 74 -2.59 10.96 -3.89
C TYR A 74 -2.91 9.52 -4.35
N ALA A 75 -2.30 8.48 -3.77
CA ALA A 75 -2.57 7.10 -4.15
C ALA A 75 -3.97 6.68 -3.68
N ASN A 76 -4.76 6.08 -4.58
CA ASN A 76 -6.08 5.57 -4.24
C ASN A 76 -5.97 4.17 -3.62
N ILE A 77 -6.05 4.10 -2.29
CA ILE A 77 -5.99 2.83 -1.53
C ILE A 77 -7.36 2.37 -1.02
N PHE A 78 -8.45 2.82 -1.64
CA PHE A 78 -9.80 2.50 -1.18
C PHE A 78 -10.07 0.99 -1.26
N HIS A 79 -10.73 0.42 -0.26
CA HIS A 79 -11.00 -1.03 -0.15
C HIS A 79 -9.75 -1.93 -0.13
N CYS A 80 -8.55 -1.39 0.06
CA CYS A 80 -7.35 -2.22 0.22
C CYS A 80 -7.43 -3.07 1.50
N THR A 81 -6.85 -4.27 1.44
CA THR A 81 -6.55 -5.05 2.65
C THR A 81 -5.16 -4.66 3.14
N VAL A 82 -5.06 -4.10 4.35
CA VAL A 82 -3.83 -3.48 4.88
C VAL A 82 -3.39 -4.09 6.23
N TYR A 83 -3.72 -5.36 6.46
CA TYR A 83 -3.38 -6.03 7.71
C TYR A 83 -1.87 -6.17 7.87
N LYS A 84 -1.30 -5.69 8.99
CA LYS A 84 0.16 -5.66 9.25
C LYS A 84 0.98 -4.90 8.20
N THR A 85 0.35 -4.04 7.39
CA THR A 85 1.06 -3.18 6.44
C THR A 85 1.77 -2.05 7.18
N ALA A 86 3.00 -1.74 6.78
CA ALA A 86 3.75 -0.61 7.30
C ALA A 86 3.67 0.56 6.30
N PHE A 87 3.08 1.68 6.72
CA PHE A 87 2.96 2.88 5.90
C PHE A 87 4.11 3.88 6.14
N PRO A 88 4.37 4.80 5.19
CA PRO A 88 5.25 5.95 5.38
C PRO A 88 4.85 6.79 6.59
N GLU A 89 5.82 7.42 7.24
CA GLU A 89 5.55 8.25 8.43
C GLU A 89 4.74 9.51 8.11
N GLU A 90 4.95 10.08 6.92
CA GLU A 90 4.26 11.28 6.42
C GLU A 90 2.86 10.98 5.88
N PHE A 91 2.50 9.71 5.78
CA PHE A 91 1.19 9.32 5.27
C PHE A 91 0.13 9.61 6.34
N THR A 92 -0.66 10.68 6.14
CA THR A 92 -1.76 11.06 7.01
C THR A 92 -3.07 10.43 6.53
N PRO A 93 -3.70 9.56 7.34
CA PRO A 93 -4.96 8.91 6.99
C PRO A 93 -6.19 9.82 7.05
N ASP A 94 -6.21 10.98 6.41
CA ASP A 94 -7.43 11.81 6.40
C ASP A 94 -8.56 11.14 5.59
N GLU A 95 -8.23 10.20 4.69
CA GLU A 95 -9.18 9.52 3.80
C GLU A 95 -9.44 8.03 4.13
N ILE A 96 -8.73 7.44 5.10
CA ILE A 96 -8.73 5.98 5.34
C ILE A 96 -9.78 5.55 6.37
N LEU A 97 -10.39 6.48 7.10
CA LEU A 97 -11.33 6.19 8.19
C LEU A 97 -12.57 5.37 7.78
N LEU A 98 -12.89 5.29 6.48
CA LEU A 98 -14.05 4.53 5.98
C LEU A 98 -13.76 3.07 5.62
N SER A 99 -12.49 2.64 5.51
CA SER A 99 -12.16 1.29 5.02
C SER A 99 -11.30 0.44 5.94
N LEU A 100 -10.93 0.93 7.13
CA LEU A 100 -10.16 0.13 8.08
C LEU A 100 -11.08 -0.87 8.78
N LYS A 101 -10.85 -2.16 8.53
CA LYS A 101 -11.41 -3.23 9.36
C LYS A 101 -10.84 -3.13 10.78
N GLU A 102 -11.63 -3.59 11.76
CA GLU A 102 -11.18 -3.79 13.13
C GLU A 102 -9.84 -4.54 13.16
N GLY A 103 -8.89 -4.02 13.95
CA GLY A 103 -7.54 -4.59 14.06
C GLY A 103 -6.49 -3.99 13.14
N THR A 104 -6.83 -3.01 12.29
CA THR A 104 -5.81 -2.22 11.59
C THR A 104 -4.99 -1.42 12.60
N ARG A 105 -3.71 -1.78 12.77
CA ARG A 105 -2.76 -1.07 13.64
C ARG A 105 -2.12 0.08 12.88
N LEU A 106 -2.75 1.26 12.96
CA LEU A 106 -2.06 2.50 12.63
C LEU A 106 -1.08 2.84 13.76
N ARG A 107 0.14 3.26 13.44
CA ARG A 107 1.04 3.83 14.45
C ARG A 107 0.39 5.09 15.04
N PRO A 108 0.59 5.40 16.34
CA PRO A 108 0.01 6.59 16.95
C PRO A 108 0.48 7.85 16.20
N ASN A 109 -0.45 8.54 15.54
CA ASN A 109 -0.23 9.87 14.99
C ASN A 109 -0.93 10.87 15.93
N PRO A 110 -0.27 11.96 16.37
CA PRO A 110 -0.91 12.97 17.22
C PRO A 110 -2.19 13.57 16.62
N MET A 111 -2.36 13.57 15.29
CA MET A 111 -3.63 13.97 14.66
C MET A 111 -4.72 12.88 14.67
N LEU A 112 -4.37 11.58 14.74
CA LEU A 112 -5.36 10.48 14.85
C LEU A 112 -6.20 10.57 16.13
N ASN A 113 -5.65 11.13 17.21
CA ASN A 113 -6.38 11.36 18.47
C ASN A 113 -7.44 12.46 18.35
N LEU A 114 -7.26 13.41 17.42
CA LEU A 114 -8.23 14.46 17.17
C LEU A 114 -9.48 13.88 16.50
N PHE A 115 -9.32 12.94 15.55
CA PHE A 115 -10.43 12.30 14.84
C PHE A 115 -11.32 11.39 15.70
N ARG A 116 -10.75 10.64 16.65
CA ARG A 116 -11.52 9.82 17.61
C ARG A 116 -12.45 10.65 18.50
N HIS A 117 -12.08 11.89 18.80
CA HIS A 117 -12.89 12.79 19.61
C HIS A 117 -14.12 13.31 18.88
N TYR A 118 -14.04 13.51 17.55
CA TYR A 118 -15.13 14.09 16.76
C TYR A 118 -16.15 13.07 16.24
N PHE A 119 -15.78 11.80 16.06
CA PHE A 119 -16.65 10.81 15.39
C PHE A 119 -17.18 9.67 16.26
N LYS A 120 -16.89 9.62 17.57
CA LYS A 120 -17.40 8.59 18.50
C LYS A 120 -17.27 7.15 17.97
N ILE A 121 -16.09 6.81 17.47
CA ILE A 121 -15.66 5.44 17.15
C ILE A 121 -14.40 5.09 17.94
#